data_AF-A0A923CWM8-F1
#
_entry.id   AF-A0A923CWM8-F1
#
_cell.length_a   1.000
_cell.length_b   1.000
_cell.length_c   1.000
_cell.angle_alpha   90.00
_cell.angle_beta   90.00
_cell.angle_gamma   90.00
#
_symmetry.space_group_name_H-M   'P 1'
#
loop_
_entity.id
_entity.type
_entity.pdbx_description
1 polymer ?
#
loop_
_entity_poly.entity_id
_entity_poly.type
_entity_poly.pdbx_seq_one_letter_code
_entity_poly.pdbx_strand_id
1 'polypeptide(L)'
;MTALIEGSRQRAAAAINTELVMLYWSIGKRVREDVLGGERAEYGREVVRRLAERLTQRCGRGYSRRNLFRMLQFAEQYPDERIVSPAAAQLSWTNIVEILTIEEQPKRDFYLAMCAHEHWTKRSLRAKITAKLYERTVA
;
A
#
# COMPACT_ATOMS: atom_id res chain seq x y z
N MET A 1 -25.50 -21.65 -5.11
CA MET A 1 -25.60 -20.91 -3.83
C MET A 1 -24.22 -20.49 -3.32
N THR A 2 -23.25 -21.40 -3.21
CA THR A 2 -21.87 -21.08 -2.77
C THR A 2 -21.21 -19.96 -3.59
N ALA A 3 -21.27 -20.01 -4.92
CA ALA A 3 -20.71 -18.97 -5.79
C ALA A 3 -21.31 -17.57 -5.57
N LEU A 4 -22.60 -17.49 -5.19
CA LEU A 4 -23.23 -16.21 -4.85
C LEU A 4 -22.70 -15.65 -3.53
N ILE A 5 -22.50 -16.52 -2.53
CA ILE A 5 -21.92 -16.16 -1.23
C ILE A 5 -20.48 -15.69 -1.41
N GLU A 6 -19.67 -16.44 -2.16
CA GLU A 6 -18.28 -16.12 -2.45
C GLU A 6 -18.15 -14.81 -3.22
N GLY A 7 -18.94 -14.63 -4.29
CA GLY A 7 -18.95 -13.39 -5.05
C GLY A 7 -19.37 -12.18 -4.20
N SER A 8 -20.34 -12.35 -3.29
CA SER A 8 -20.72 -11.26 -2.36
C SER A 8 -19.60 -10.92 -1.39
N ARG A 9 -18.93 -11.93 -0.82
CA ARG A 9 -17.78 -11.72 0.08
C ARG A 9 -16.61 -11.05 -0.62
N GLN A 10 -16.32 -11.44 -1.86
CA GLN A 10 -15.26 -10.84 -2.67
C GLN A 10 -15.53 -9.36 -2.95
N ARG A 11 -16.76 -9.01 -3.35
CA ARG A 11 -17.12 -7.59 -3.58
C ARG A 11 -17.01 -6.75 -2.30
N ALA A 12 -17.48 -7.26 -1.17
CA ALA A 12 -17.35 -6.57 0.10
C ALA A 12 -15.88 -6.36 0.50
N ALA A 13 -15.06 -7.40 0.34
CA ALA A 13 -13.63 -7.30 0.61
C ALA A 13 -12.91 -6.31 -0.33
N ALA A 14 -13.27 -6.27 -1.61
CA ALA A 14 -12.72 -5.32 -2.58
C ALA A 14 -13.06 -3.87 -2.21
N ALA A 15 -14.31 -3.60 -1.85
CA ALA A 15 -14.73 -2.27 -1.39
C ALA A 15 -13.94 -1.82 -0.15
N ILE A 16 -13.82 -2.70 0.86
CA ILE A 16 -13.04 -2.41 2.08
C ILE A 16 -11.56 -2.16 1.75
N ASN A 17 -10.97 -2.98 0.87
CA ASN A 17 -9.58 -2.81 0.47
C ASN A 17 -9.36 -1.45 -0.21
N THR A 18 -10.27 -1.06 -1.10
CA THR A 18 -10.23 0.22 -1.81
C THR A 18 -10.18 1.39 -0.83
N GLU A 19 -11.13 1.43 0.11
CA GLU A 19 -11.21 2.48 1.12
C GLU A 19 -9.96 2.51 2.01
N LEU A 20 -9.48 1.35 2.45
CA LEU A 20 -8.28 1.28 3.29
C LEU A 20 -7.03 1.75 2.55
N VAL A 21 -6.85 1.36 1.29
CA VAL A 21 -5.69 1.77 0.50
C VAL A 21 -5.72 3.27 0.23
N MET A 22 -6.88 3.82 -0.16
CA MET A 22 -7.04 5.26 -0.38
C MET A 22 -6.83 6.07 0.89
N LEU A 23 -7.36 5.60 2.04
CA LEU A 23 -7.14 6.20 3.35
C LEU A 23 -5.64 6.21 3.70
N TYR A 24 -4.96 5.07 3.56
CA TYR A 24 -3.54 4.95 3.89
C TYR A 24 -2.66 5.79 2.98
N TRP A 25 -2.97 5.88 1.69
CA TRP A 25 -2.31 6.81 0.78
C TRP A 25 -2.51 8.27 1.22
N SER A 26 -3.75 8.65 1.52
CA SER A 26 -4.11 10.01 1.93
C SER A 26 -3.42 10.43 3.24
N ILE A 27 -3.35 9.51 4.21
CA ILE A 27 -2.58 9.73 5.45
C ILE A 27 -1.11 9.94 5.12
N GLY A 28 -0.53 9.11 4.24
CA GLY A 28 0.86 9.26 3.80
C GLY A 28 1.14 10.62 3.16
N LYS A 29 0.26 11.04 2.25
CA LYS A 29 0.33 12.35 1.59
C LYS A 29 0.25 13.49 2.60
N ARG A 30 -0.70 13.42 3.54
CA ARG A 30 -0.87 14.41 4.60
C ARG A 30 0.34 14.48 5.53
N VAL A 31 0.89 13.33 5.91
CA VAL A 31 2.12 13.26 6.71
C VAL A 31 3.28 13.91 5.95
N ARG A 32 3.44 13.64 4.66
CA ARG A 32 4.48 14.28 3.84
C ARG A 32 4.34 15.81 3.83
N GLU A 33 3.13 16.31 3.59
CA GLU A 33 2.83 17.75 3.51
C GLU A 33 2.99 18.46 4.86
N ASP A 34 2.44 17.90 5.94
CA ASP A 34 2.39 18.56 7.26
C ASP A 34 3.69 18.42 8.07
N VAL A 35 4.46 17.35 7.83
CA VAL A 35 5.57 16.95 8.70
C VAL A 35 6.94 17.12 8.04
N LEU A 36 7.01 16.95 6.73
CA LEU A 36 8.28 16.85 6.00
C LEU A 36 8.46 17.95 4.96
N GLY A 37 7.87 19.13 5.17
CA GLY A 37 8.04 20.33 4.34
C GLY A 37 9.49 20.83 4.24
N GLY A 38 10.35 20.05 3.57
CA GLY A 38 11.72 20.40 3.20
C GLY A 38 12.81 19.71 4.00
N GLU A 39 12.92 19.92 5.33
CA GLU A 39 14.29 20.02 5.86
C GLU A 39 14.75 19.20 7.07
N ARG A 40 13.97 18.36 7.76
CA ARG A 40 14.55 17.58 8.89
C ARG A 40 14.02 16.16 9.03
N ALA A 41 14.80 15.20 8.53
CA ALA A 41 14.54 13.77 8.67
C ALA A 41 14.40 13.31 10.14
N GLU A 42 15.09 13.97 11.08
CA GLU A 42 15.00 13.64 12.50
C GLU A 42 13.75 14.19 13.19
N TYR A 43 13.41 15.45 12.91
CA TYR A 43 12.16 16.06 13.38
C TYR A 43 10.94 15.31 12.86
N GLY A 44 10.95 14.93 11.58
CA GLY A 44 9.86 14.16 10.99
C GLY A 44 9.68 12.78 11.63
N ARG A 45 10.75 12.11 12.06
CA ARG A 45 10.65 10.81 12.76
C ARG A 45 9.92 10.92 14.09
N GLU A 46 10.21 11.96 14.87
CA GLU A 46 9.59 12.19 16.17
C GLU A 46 8.12 12.59 16.03
N VAL A 47 7.79 13.41 15.01
CA VAL A 47 6.40 13.77 14.71
C VAL A 47 5.59 12.54 14.28
N VAL A 48 6.14 11.69 13.40
CA VAL A 48 5.49 10.42 13.00
C VAL A 48 5.30 9.50 14.21
N ARG A 49 6.25 9.46 15.15
CA ARG A 49 6.11 8.68 16.40
C ARG A 49 4.91 9.17 17.21
N ARG A 50 4.83 10.47 17.51
CA ARG A 50 3.72 11.05 18.30
C ARG A 50 2.37 10.91 17.58
N LEU A 51 2.36 11.04 16.25
CA LEU A 51 1.17 10.81 15.45
C LEU A 51 0.70 9.35 15.56
N ALA A 52 1.62 8.40 15.45
CA ALA A 52 1.33 6.97 15.58
C ALA A 52 0.71 6.64 16.93
N GLU A 53 1.26 7.18 18.02
CA GLU A 53 0.74 6.99 19.38
C GLU A 53 -0.70 7.50 19.49
N ARG A 54 -0.96 8.74 19.06
CA ARG A 54 -2.30 9.34 19.09
C ARG A 54 -3.32 8.56 18.24
N LEU A 55 -2.94 8.18 17.01
CA LEU A 55 -3.83 7.43 16.12
C LEU A 55 -4.06 6.00 16.62
N THR A 56 -3.06 5.34 17.17
CA THR A 56 -3.21 4.00 17.75
C THR A 56 -4.14 4.03 18.97
N GLN A 57 -4.04 5.07 19.82
CA GLN A 57 -4.94 5.24 20.97
C GLN A 57 -6.39 5.51 20.55
N ARG A 58 -6.61 6.34 19.52
CA ARG A 58 -7.97 6.74 19.11
C ARG A 58 -8.64 5.77 18.14
N CYS A 59 -7.87 5.18 17.23
CA CYS A 59 -8.38 4.40 16.10
C CYS A 59 -7.97 2.93 16.15
N GLY A 60 -7.12 2.54 17.11
CA GLY A 60 -6.72 1.16 17.33
C GLY A 60 -5.63 0.67 16.37
N ARG A 61 -5.70 -0.62 16.04
CA ARG A 61 -4.68 -1.30 15.23
C ARG A 61 -4.67 -0.74 13.80
N GLY A 62 -3.48 -0.71 13.19
CA GLY A 62 -3.28 -0.20 11.83
C GLY A 62 -2.51 1.12 11.76
N TYR A 63 -2.36 1.84 12.88
CA TYR A 63 -1.69 3.15 12.91
C TYR A 63 -0.36 3.14 13.67
N SER A 64 0.31 1.99 13.71
CA SER A 64 1.64 1.89 14.30
C SER A 64 2.63 2.78 13.54
N ARG A 65 3.71 3.18 14.23
CA ARG A 65 4.80 3.99 13.62
C ARG A 65 5.29 3.37 12.32
N ARG A 66 5.51 2.06 12.31
CA ARG A 66 5.94 1.32 11.11
C ARG A 66 4.91 1.41 9.97
N ASN A 67 3.61 1.38 10.27
CA ASN A 67 2.61 1.47 9.22
C ASN A 67 2.48 2.90 8.66
N LEU A 68 2.61 3.92 9.51
CA LEU A 68 2.67 5.32 9.05
C LEU A 68 3.86 5.60 8.14
N PHE A 69 5.04 5.02 8.42
CA PHE A 69 6.17 5.12 7.48
C PHE A 69 5.88 4.46 6.14
N ARG A 70 5.14 3.35 6.11
CA ARG A 70 4.72 2.72 4.85
C ARG A 70 3.67 3.54 4.11
N MET A 71 2.74 4.17 4.82
CA MET A 71 1.79 5.13 4.25
C MET A 71 2.53 6.29 3.59
N LEU A 72 3.51 6.87 4.29
CA LEU A 72 4.37 7.92 3.76
C LEU A 72 5.12 7.45 2.51
N GLN A 73 5.82 6.32 2.59
CA GLN A 73 6.55 5.72 1.47
C GLN A 73 5.62 5.48 0.27
N PHE A 74 4.38 5.05 0.52
CA PHE A 74 3.39 4.84 -0.54
C PHE A 74 3.06 6.14 -1.27
N ALA A 75 2.80 7.22 -0.53
CA ALA A 75 2.51 8.53 -1.10
C ALA A 75 3.71 9.18 -1.81
N GLU A 76 4.93 8.87 -1.38
CA GLU A 76 6.17 9.31 -2.02
C GLU A 76 6.43 8.59 -3.35
N GLN A 77 6.27 7.27 -3.36
CA GLN A 77 6.53 6.45 -4.55
C GLN A 77 5.41 6.55 -5.59
N TYR A 78 4.18 6.84 -5.15
CA TYR A 78 3.01 7.03 -5.99
C TYR A 78 2.32 8.35 -5.67
N PRO A 79 2.88 9.49 -6.12
CA PRO A 79 2.34 10.82 -5.78
C PRO A 79 1.04 11.17 -6.52
N ASP A 80 0.74 10.49 -7.64
CA ASP A 80 -0.45 10.72 -8.45
C ASP A 80 -1.61 9.79 -8.04
N GLU A 81 -2.67 10.39 -7.53
CA GLU A 81 -3.89 9.70 -7.12
C GLU A 81 -4.54 8.91 -8.26
N ARG A 82 -4.38 9.37 -9.52
CA ARG A 82 -4.93 8.70 -10.70
C ARG A 82 -4.31 7.33 -10.97
N ILE A 83 -3.09 7.10 -10.46
CA ILE A 83 -2.40 5.80 -10.51
C ILE A 83 -2.83 4.93 -9.31
N VAL A 84 -3.03 5.56 -8.15
CA VAL A 84 -3.36 4.87 -6.91
C VAL A 84 -4.80 4.36 -6.89
N SER A 85 -5.77 5.15 -7.38
CA SER A 85 -7.18 4.76 -7.33
C SER A 85 -7.48 3.44 -8.07
N PRO A 86 -6.99 3.19 -9.30
CA PRO A 86 -7.18 1.89 -9.97
C PRO A 86 -6.50 0.74 -9.22
N ALA A 87 -5.32 0.98 -8.65
CA ALA A 87 -4.59 -0.02 -7.88
C ALA A 87 -5.29 -0.36 -6.56
N ALA A 88 -5.83 0.65 -5.87
CA ALA A 88 -6.60 0.51 -4.64
C ALA A 88 -7.85 -0.37 -4.83
N ALA A 89 -8.50 -0.27 -5.99
CA ALA A 89 -9.66 -1.08 -6.33
C ALA A 89 -9.37 -2.58 -6.37
N GLN A 90 -8.12 -2.97 -6.62
CA GLN A 90 -7.75 -4.35 -6.93
C GLN A 90 -6.76 -4.97 -5.93
N LEU A 91 -6.14 -4.17 -5.07
CA LEU A 91 -5.07 -4.62 -4.19
C LEU A 91 -5.41 -4.42 -2.72
N SER A 92 -5.03 -5.40 -1.90
CA SER A 92 -5.00 -5.22 -0.45
C SER A 92 -3.77 -4.39 -0.03
N TRP A 93 -3.89 -3.67 1.09
CA TRP A 93 -2.75 -2.96 1.70
C TRP A 93 -1.51 -3.87 1.89
N THR A 94 -1.74 -5.14 2.21
CA THR A 94 -0.63 -6.08 2.45
C THR A 94 0.17 -6.39 1.18
N ASN A 95 -0.48 -6.40 0.02
CA ASN A 95 0.20 -6.54 -1.28
C ASN A 95 0.99 -5.28 -1.60
N ILE A 96 0.39 -4.10 -1.39
CA ILE A 96 1.06 -2.81 -1.58
C ILE A 96 2.32 -2.76 -0.73
N VAL A 97 2.24 -3.05 0.57
CA VAL A 97 3.40 -3.07 1.46
C VAL A 97 4.51 -3.99 0.97
N GLU A 98 4.18 -5.14 0.36
CA GLU A 98 5.17 -6.03 -0.22
C GLU A 98 5.83 -5.40 -1.47
N ILE A 99 5.03 -4.80 -2.35
CA ILE A 99 5.50 -4.11 -3.57
C ILE A 99 6.39 -2.91 -3.21
N LEU A 100 6.07 -2.14 -2.16
CA LEU A 100 6.86 -0.98 -1.73
C LEU A 100 8.30 -1.36 -1.35
N THR A 101 8.58 -2.62 -1.01
CA THR A 101 9.94 -3.10 -0.70
C THR A 101 10.85 -3.24 -1.91
N ILE A 102 10.28 -3.21 -3.12
CA ILE A 102 11.04 -3.29 -4.37
C ILE A 102 11.66 -1.92 -4.63
N GLU A 103 12.96 -1.84 -4.92
CA GLU A 103 13.65 -0.56 -5.14
C GLU A 103 13.41 -0.02 -6.55
N GLU A 104 13.52 -0.88 -7.55
CA GLU A 104 13.38 -0.54 -8.96
C GLU A 104 11.93 -0.21 -9.32
N GLN A 105 11.66 1.02 -9.75
CA GLN A 105 10.31 1.47 -10.13
C GLN A 105 9.67 0.64 -11.26
N PRO A 106 10.36 0.32 -12.37
CA PRO A 106 9.76 -0.49 -13.43
C PRO A 106 9.29 -1.87 -12.93
N LYS A 107 10.07 -2.48 -12.03
CA LYS A 107 9.74 -3.75 -11.41
C LYS A 107 8.56 -3.62 -10.44
N ARG A 108 8.52 -2.53 -9.65
CA ARG A 108 7.41 -2.18 -8.76
C ARG A 108 6.09 -2.08 -9.53
N ASP A 109 6.11 -1.34 -10.64
CA ASP A 109 4.93 -1.10 -11.48
C ASP A 109 4.49 -2.37 -12.21
N PHE A 110 5.44 -3.20 -12.67
CA PHE A 110 5.14 -4.52 -13.21
C PHE A 110 4.40 -5.40 -12.19
N TYR A 111 4.93 -5.53 -10.97
CA TYR A 111 4.28 -6.36 -9.95
C TYR A 111 2.95 -5.76 -9.48
N LEU A 112 2.82 -4.43 -9.45
CA LEU A 112 1.56 -3.77 -9.11
C LEU A 112 0.48 -4.07 -10.15
N ALA A 113 0.79 -3.92 -11.45
CA ALA A 113 -0.13 -4.22 -12.54
C ALA A 113 -0.52 -5.70 -12.59
N MET A 114 0.47 -6.60 -12.50
CA MET A 114 0.22 -8.04 -12.51
C MET A 114 -0.58 -8.51 -11.30
N CYS A 115 -0.31 -7.95 -10.11
CA CYS A 115 -1.02 -8.31 -8.89
C CYS A 115 -2.48 -7.85 -8.93
N ALA A 116 -2.77 -6.73 -9.63
CA ALA A 116 -4.12 -6.24 -9.87
C ALA A 116 -4.86 -7.15 -10.87
N HIS A 117 -4.24 -7.45 -12.01
CA HIS A 117 -4.81 -8.29 -13.07
C HIS A 117 -5.08 -9.74 -12.63
N GLU A 118 -4.13 -10.36 -11.95
CA GLU A 118 -4.16 -11.79 -11.60
C GLU A 118 -4.73 -12.05 -10.18
N HIS A 119 -5.17 -11.00 -9.49
CA HIS A 119 -5.70 -11.05 -8.12
C HIS A 119 -4.81 -11.83 -7.14
N TRP A 120 -3.48 -11.62 -7.22
CA TRP A 120 -2.55 -12.38 -6.40
C TRP A 120 -2.74 -12.09 -4.91
N THR A 121 -2.80 -13.16 -4.13
CA THR A 121 -2.61 -13.07 -2.68
C THR A 121 -1.17 -12.64 -2.38
N LYS A 122 -0.94 -12.10 -1.18
CA LYS A 122 0.42 -11.79 -0.71
C LYS A 122 1.41 -12.96 -0.86
N ARG A 123 0.93 -14.19 -0.60
CA ARG A 123 1.74 -15.41 -0.74
C ARG A 123 2.14 -15.66 -2.19
N SER A 124 1.17 -15.53 -3.11
CA SER A 124 1.42 -15.69 -4.54
C SER A 124 2.37 -14.60 -5.05
N LEU A 125 2.14 -13.35 -4.67
CA LEU A 125 3.02 -12.22 -5.01
C LEU A 125 4.47 -12.49 -4.58
N ARG A 126 4.68 -12.92 -3.33
CA ARG A 126 6.02 -13.29 -2.84
C ARG A 126 6.65 -14.38 -3.67
N ALA A 127 5.91 -15.45 -3.97
CA ALA A 127 6.43 -16.54 -4.79
C ALA A 127 6.85 -16.05 -6.19
N LYS A 128 6.08 -15.14 -6.81
CA LYS A 128 6.43 -14.55 -8.12
C LYS A 128 7.67 -13.64 -8.05
N ILE A 129 7.80 -12.85 -6.99
CA ILE A 129 9.00 -12.02 -6.74
C ILE A 129 10.23 -12.92 -6.57
N THR A 130 10.14 -13.97 -5.73
CA THR A 130 11.22 -14.93 -5.53
C THR A 130 11.59 -15.66 -6.82
N ALA A 131 10.60 -16.00 -7.65
CA ALA A 131 10.80 -16.63 -8.95
C ALA A 131 11.34 -15.69 -10.04
N LYS A 132 11.63 -14.42 -9.71
CA LYS A 132 12.14 -13.39 -10.63
C LYS A 132 11.28 -13.26 -11.89
N LEU A 133 9.95 -13.20 -11.70
CA LEU A 133 9.01 -13.17 -12.83
C LEU A 133 9.27 -11.98 -13.75
N TYR A 134 9.54 -10.80 -13.18
CA TYR A 134 9.86 -9.59 -13.95
C TYR A 134 11.04 -9.81 -14.90
N GLU A 135 12.16 -10.29 -14.37
CA GLU A 135 13.40 -10.52 -15.13
C GLU A 135 13.21 -11.53 -16.25
N ARG A 136 12.31 -12.51 -16.05
CA ARG A 136 11.98 -13.53 -17.05
C ARG A 136 11.01 -13.06 -18.12
N THR A 137 10.29 -11.96 -17.88
CA THR A 137 9.29 -11.42 -18.80
C THR A 137 9.88 -10.31 -19.69
N VAL A 138 10.92 -9.63 -19.21
CA VAL A 138 11.59 -8.52 -19.90
C VAL A 138 12.83 -8.99 -20.69
N ALA A 139 13.27 -10.24 -20.50
CA ALA A 139 14.32 -10.89 -21.28
C ALA A 139 13.80 -11.39 -22.64
#